data_AF-A0AB35ARZ8-F1
#
_entry.id   AF-A0AB35ARZ8-F1
#
_cell.length_a   1.000
_cell.length_b   1.000
_cell.length_c   1.000
_cell.angle_alpha   90.00
_cell.angle_beta   90.00
_cell.angle_gamma   90.00
#
_symmetry.space_group_name_H-M   'P 1'
#
loop_
_entity.id
_entity.type
_entity.pdbx_description
1 polymer ?
#
loop_
_entity_poly.entity_id
_entity_poly.type
_entity_poly.pdbx_seq_one_letter_code
_entity_poly.pdbx_strand_id
1 'polypeptide(L)' 'MRYLPPYGPDFNPIEKAFSKLKAHLRKVAERTRDALWDRIGTLIDQISPKECANFFTAAGYEPD' A
#
# COMPACT_ATOMS: atom_id res chain seq x y z
N MET A 1 1.89 15.05 14.89
CA MET A 1 0.71 14.27 14.45
C MET A 1 -0.01 15.08 13.39
N ARG A 2 -0.04 14.64 12.13
CA ARG A 2 -0.61 15.40 11.01
C ARG A 2 -2.11 15.06 10.90
N TYR A 3 -2.97 16.10 10.93
CA TYR A 3 -4.42 15.94 10.93
C TYR A 3 -4.88 15.50 9.54
N LEU A 4 -5.52 14.32 9.42
CA LEU A 4 -6.14 13.89 8.16
C LEU A 4 -7.56 14.48 8.13
N PRO A 5 -7.91 15.35 7.16
CA PRO A 5 -9.27 15.83 7.05
C PRO A 5 -10.22 14.63 6.82
N PRO A 6 -11.44 14.66 7.36
CA PRO A 6 -12.38 13.56 7.21
C PRO A 6 -12.70 13.34 5.72
N TYR A 7 -12.47 12.10 5.26
CA TYR A 7 -12.85 11.55 3.94
C TYR A 7 -12.15 12.12 2.70
N GLY A 8 -10.81 12.12 2.69
CA GLY A 8 -10.02 12.21 1.46
C GLY A 8 -9.24 10.93 1.18
N PRO A 9 -9.78 9.93 0.44
CA PRO A 9 -9.04 8.71 0.11
C PRO A 9 -7.74 9.00 -0.65
N ASP A 10 -7.72 10.09 -1.42
CA ASP A 10 -6.55 10.54 -2.18
C ASP A 10 -5.41 11.12 -1.32
N PHE A 11 -5.72 11.54 -0.09
CA PHE A 11 -4.75 12.09 0.86
C PHE A 11 -4.22 11.05 1.85
N ASN A 12 -4.56 9.77 1.69
CA ASN A 12 -4.03 8.72 2.56
C ASN A 12 -3.00 7.87 1.81
N PRO A 13 -1.69 7.99 2.10
CA PRO A 13 -0.64 7.28 1.37
C PRO A 13 -0.76 5.76 1.48
N ILE A 14 -1.43 5.26 2.53
CA ILE A 14 -1.65 3.82 2.71
C ILE A 14 -2.57 3.23 1.64
N GLU A 15 -3.49 4.04 1.07
CA GLU A 15 -4.43 3.57 0.04
C GLU A 15 -3.69 3.19 -1.25
N LYS A 16 -2.60 3.89 -1.59
CA LYS A 16 -1.75 3.55 -2.74
C LYS A 16 -1.02 2.23 -2.53
N ALA A 17 -0.46 2.01 -1.33
CA ALA A 17 0.16 0.74 -0.97
C ALA A 17 -0.84 -0.42 -1.01
N PHE A 18 -2.02 -0.26 -0.40
CA PHE A 18 -3.08 -1.27 -0.43
C PHE A 18 -3.62 -1.52 -1.83
N SER A 19 -3.72 -0.51 -2.68
CA SER A 19 -4.17 -0.67 -4.07
C SER A 19 -3.20 -1.55 -4.86
N LYS A 20 -1.88 -1.30 -4.74
CA LYS A 20 -0.84 -2.15 -5.33
C LYS A 20 -0.92 -3.58 -4.80
N LEU A 21 -0.98 -3.77 -3.48
CA LEU A 21 -1.10 -5.10 -2.85
C LEU A 21 -2.32 -5.86 -3.37
N LYS A 22 -3.50 -5.22 -3.38
CA LYS A 22 -4.74 -5.81 -3.89
C LYS A 22 -4.62 -6.19 -5.37
N ALA A 23 -3.95 -5.40 -6.20
CA ALA A 23 -3.73 -5.73 -7.61
C ALA A 23 -2.89 -7.00 -7.78
N HIS A 24 -1.80 -7.13 -7.02
CA HIS A 24 -0.97 -8.34 -7.04
C HIS A 24 -1.71 -9.57 -6.51
N LEU A 25 -2.45 -9.44 -5.40
CA LEU A 25 -3.22 -10.56 -4.84
C LEU A 25 -4.30 -11.06 -5.79
N ARG A 26 -5.01 -10.15 -6.48
CA ARG A 26 -6.01 -10.51 -7.50
C ARG A 26 -5.39 -11.24 -8.69
N LYS A 27 -4.15 -10.90 -9.06
CA LYS A 27 -3.43 -11.57 -10.15
C LYS A 27 -3.06 -13.01 -9.80
N VAL A 28 -2.73 -13.27 -8.53
CA VAL A 28 -2.25 -14.59 -8.07
C VAL A 28 -3.41 -15.51 -7.69
N ALA A 29 -4.52 -14.95 -7.21
CA ALA A 29 -5.77 -15.67 -6.94
C ALA A 29 -5.61 -16.90 -6.03
N GLU A 30 -4.82 -16.76 -4.96
CA GLU A 30 -4.61 -17.80 -3.95
C GLU A 30 -5.95 -18.34 -3.40
N ARG A 31 -6.01 -19.67 -3.21
CA ARG A 31 -7.25 -20.38 -2.83
C ARG A 31 -7.31 -20.83 -1.38
N THR A 32 -6.23 -20.64 -0.64
CA THR A 32 -6.15 -20.97 0.78
C THR A 32 -5.73 -19.75 1.58
N ARG A 33 -6.13 -19.72 2.86
CA ARG A 33 -5.78 -18.64 3.77
C ARG A 33 -4.27 -18.57 4.02
N ASP A 34 -3.63 -19.71 4.16
CA ASP A 34 -2.20 -19.78 4.49
C ASP A 34 -1.35 -19.31 3.30
N ALA A 35 -1.68 -19.76 2.07
CA ALA A 35 -1.00 -19.27 0.87
C ALA A 35 -1.24 -17.77 0.65
N LEU A 36 -2.43 -17.26 0.99
CA LEU A 36 -2.71 -15.82 0.96
C LEU A 36 -1.79 -15.06 1.94
N TRP A 37 -1.61 -15.55 3.17
CA TRP A 37 -0.74 -14.92 4.16
C TRP A 37 0.73 -14.92 3.74
N ASP A 38 1.25 -16.05 3.28
CA ASP A 38 2.62 -16.16 2.78
C ASP A 38 2.85 -15.22 1.59
N ARG A 39 1.85 -15.11 0.72
CA ARG A 39 1.89 -14.21 -0.43
C ARG A 39 1.87 -12.74 -0.02
N ILE A 40 1.08 -12.38 0.98
CA ILE A 40 1.05 -11.02 1.53
C ILE A 40 2.44 -10.66 2.07
N GLY A 41 3.07 -11.52 2.88
CA GLY A 41 4.41 -11.29 3.40
C GLY A 41 5.43 -11.02 2.30
N THR A 42 5.45 -11.92 1.30
CA THR A 42 6.36 -11.79 0.15
C THR A 42 6.13 -10.51 -0.66
N LEU A 43 4.87 -10.04 -0.79
CA LEU A 43 4.54 -8.84 -1.54
C LEU A 43 4.88 -7.55 -0.79
N ILE A 44 4.77 -7.55 0.54
CA ILE A 44 5.13 -6.40 1.36
C ILE A 44 6.64 -6.15 1.25
N ASP A 45 7.47 -7.19 1.24
CA ASP A 45 8.92 -7.08 1.07
C ASP A 45 9.34 -6.50 -0.30
N GLN A 46 8.44 -6.50 -1.29
CA GLN A 46 8.67 -5.91 -2.61
C GLN A 46 8.38 -4.41 -2.66
N ILE A 47 7.79 -3.83 -1.61
CA ILE A 47 7.55 -2.40 -1.53
C ILE A 47 8.81 -1.73 -1.01
N SER A 48 9.56 -1.10 -1.91
CA SER A 48 10.82 -0.44 -1.53
C SER A 48 10.57 0.84 -0.70
N PRO A 49 11.55 1.28 0.13
CA PRO A 49 11.46 2.56 0.82
C PRO A 49 11.23 3.76 -0.11
N LYS A 50 11.79 3.70 -1.32
CA LYS A 50 11.57 4.73 -2.36
C LYS A 50 10.12 4.76 -2.82
N GLU A 51 9.48 3.60 -2.99
CA GLU A 51 8.06 3.54 -3.33
C GLU A 51 7.19 4.05 -2.18
N CYS A 52 7.54 3.74 -0.93
CA CYS A 52 6.86 4.32 0.22
C CYS A 52 6.92 5.85 0.17
N ALA A 53 8.10 6.44 -0.02
CA ALA A 53 8.25 7.89 -0.17
C ALA A 53 7.37 8.46 -1.30
N ASN A 54 7.33 7.78 -2.46
CA ASN A 54 6.46 8.17 -3.57
C ASN A 54 4.96 8.12 -3.20
N PHE A 55 4.52 7.19 -2.35
CA PHE A 55 3.13 7.16 -1.89
C PHE A 55 2.78 8.37 -1.02
N PHE A 56 3.70 8.78 -0.15
CA PHE A 56 3.57 10.01 0.64
C PHE A 56 3.51 11.25 -0.25
N THR A 57 4.46 11.40 -1.18
CA THR A 57 4.46 12.52 -2.14
C THR A 57 3.18 12.57 -2.97
N ALA A 58 2.73 11.42 -3.47
CA ALA A 58 1.51 11.34 -4.27
C ALA A 58 0.22 11.55 -3.47
N ALA A 59 0.29 11.54 -2.14
CA ALA A 59 -0.80 11.92 -1.23
C ALA A 59 -0.65 13.37 -0.71
N GLY A 60 0.30 14.15 -1.26
CA GLY A 60 0.52 15.55 -0.90
C GLY A 60 1.41 15.76 0.32
N TYR A 61 2.11 14.73 0.79
CA TYR A 61 3.12 14.85 1.85
C TYR A 61 4.50 14.99 1.22
N GLU A 62 5.05 16.19 1.23
CA GLU A 62 6.46 16.39 0.87
C GLU A 62 7.36 15.84 1.99
N PRO A 63 8.46 15.14 1.64
CA PRO A 63 9.53 14.88 2.59
C PRO A 63 10.23 16.21 2.93
N ASP A 64 10.38 16.50 4.22
CA ASP A 64 11.26 17.58 4.72
C ASP A 64 12.72 17.35 4.27
#